data_AF-A0A4S4KUL2-F1
#
_entry.id   AF-A0A4S4KUL2-F1
#
_cell.length_a   1.000
_cell.length_b   1.000
_cell.length_c   1.000
_cell.angle_alpha   90.00
_cell.angle_beta   90.00
_cell.angle_gamma   90.00
#
_symmetry.space_group_name_H-M   'P 1'
#
loop_
_entity.id
_entity.type
_entity.pdbx_description
1 polymer ?
#
loop_
_entity_poly.entity_id
_entity_poly.type
_entity_poly.pdbx_seq_one_letter_code
_entity_poly.pdbx_strand_id
1 'polypeptide(L)'
;MRTQFHLLLSVLSPLLAFAQGTTNLTSLVNLFIGTSSGANGGSGGNAFPGAAVPHAMVKVGIDVNTAPRQAGYVADNSSITGKY
;
A
#
# COMPACT_ATOMS: atom_id res chain seq x y z
N MET A 1 32.20 29.05 37.76
CA MET A 1 31.41 29.25 36.52
C MET A 1 31.24 27.99 35.63
N ARG A 2 31.74 26.79 36.00
CA ARG A 2 31.63 25.57 35.17
C ARG A 2 30.34 24.74 35.36
N THR A 3 29.59 24.98 36.43
CA THR A 3 28.37 24.21 36.79
C THR A 3 27.12 24.68 36.05
N GLN A 4 27.00 25.98 35.76
CA GLN A 4 25.89 26.57 35.02
C GLN A 4 25.85 26.14 33.54
N PHE A 5 27.02 25.88 32.93
CA PHE A 5 27.15 25.48 31.52
C PHE A 5 26.64 24.05 31.27
N HIS A 6 26.76 23.15 32.26
CA HIS A 6 26.25 21.78 32.16
C HIS A 6 24.74 21.71 32.39
N LEU A 7 24.21 22.60 33.25
CA LEU A 7 22.78 22.70 33.51
C LEU A 7 22.04 23.16 32.25
N LEU A 8 22.58 24.14 31.52
CA LEU A 8 21.99 24.66 30.27
C LEU A 8 21.95 23.62 29.13
N LEU A 9 22.96 22.75 29.02
CA LEU A 9 23.02 21.70 27.99
C LEU A 9 22.06 20.53 28.28
N SER A 10 21.80 20.23 29.56
CA SER A 10 20.91 19.14 29.99
C SER A 10 19.43 19.42 29.74
N VAL A 11 19.02 20.69 29.75
CA VAL A 11 17.62 21.13 29.56
C VAL A 11 17.28 21.30 28.07
N LEU A 12 18.28 21.53 27.22
CA LEU A 12 18.09 21.73 25.78
C LEU A 12 17.85 20.42 24.99
N SER A 13 18.34 19.28 25.51
CA SER A 13 18.21 17.97 24.84
C SER A 13 16.78 17.42 24.72
N PRO A 14 15.87 17.53 25.71
CA PRO A 14 14.49 17.04 25.54
C PRO A 14 13.61 17.95 24.65
N LEU A 15 14.02 19.21 24.37
CA LEU A 15 13.23 20.14 23.55
C LEU A 15 13.36 19.88 22.04
N LEU A 16 14.37 19.12 21.62
CA LEU A 16 14.62 18.74 20.22
C LEU A 16 13.91 17.46 19.79
N ALA A 17 13.21 16.77 20.69
CA ALA A 17 12.39 15.61 20.36
C ALA A 17 11.05 16.03 19.73
N PHE A 18 11.10 16.72 18.59
CA PHE A 18 9.93 16.85 17.73
C PHE A 18 9.60 15.46 17.18
N ALA A 19 8.48 14.89 17.61
CA ALA A 19 7.94 13.69 17.01
C ALA A 19 7.64 13.98 15.53
N GLN A 20 8.53 13.54 14.62
CA GLN A 20 8.19 13.43 13.21
C GLN A 20 7.18 12.30 13.06
N GLY A 21 5.89 12.64 13.06
CA GLY A 21 4.84 11.72 12.65
C GLY A 21 5.10 11.31 11.20
N THR A 22 5.49 10.05 10.97
CA THR A 22 5.63 9.53 9.62
C THR A 22 4.24 9.51 8.96
N THR A 23 4.08 10.26 7.89
CA THR A 23 2.87 10.18 7.07
C THR A 23 2.89 8.89 6.28
N ASN A 24 2.12 7.90 6.73
CA ASN A 24 1.99 6.65 6.01
C ASN A 24 1.05 6.84 4.80
N LEU A 25 1.60 7.27 3.67
CA LEU A 25 0.84 7.47 2.43
C LEU A 25 0.29 6.17 1.83
N THR A 26 0.87 5.00 2.15
CA THR A 26 0.37 3.73 1.62
C THR A 26 -1.00 3.37 2.19
N SER A 27 -1.38 3.96 3.32
CA SER A 27 -2.74 3.85 3.89
C SER A 27 -3.83 4.46 3.00
N LEU A 28 -3.46 5.33 2.06
CA LEU A 28 -4.39 5.94 1.10
C LEU A 28 -4.58 5.09 -0.17
N VAL A 29 -3.76 4.05 -0.37
CA VAL A 29 -3.79 3.22 -1.58
C VAL A 29 -4.90 2.19 -1.49
N ASN A 30 -5.87 2.25 -2.41
CA ASN A 30 -6.86 1.20 -2.60
C ASN A 30 -6.46 0.31 -3.78
N LEU A 31 -5.99 -0.90 -3.49
CA LEU A 31 -5.55 -1.88 -4.49
C LEU A 31 -6.68 -2.37 -5.41
N PHE A 32 -7.95 -2.16 -5.03
CA PHE A 32 -9.11 -2.61 -5.80
C PHE A 32 -9.60 -1.61 -6.86
N ILE A 33 -9.06 -0.39 -6.89
CA ILE A 33 -9.38 0.56 -7.96
C ILE A 33 -8.91 -0.02 -9.31
N GLY A 34 -9.84 -0.07 -10.27
CA GLY A 34 -9.59 -0.59 -11.61
C GLY A 34 -9.60 -2.12 -11.74
N THR A 35 -10.11 -2.83 -10.73
CA THR A 35 -10.20 -4.30 -10.71
C THR A 35 -11.58 -4.86 -11.07
N SER A 36 -12.66 -4.06 -11.02
CA SER A 36 -13.99 -4.48 -11.50
C SER A 36 -14.16 -4.28 -13.00
N SER A 37 -15.11 -4.96 -13.63
CA SER A 37 -15.49 -4.66 -15.01
C SER A 37 -16.08 -3.26 -15.15
N GLY A 38 -15.76 -2.60 -16.27
CA GLY A 38 -16.35 -1.34 -16.68
C GLY A 38 -17.75 -1.51 -17.29
N ALA A 39 -18.35 -0.39 -17.70
CA ALA A 39 -19.66 -0.39 -18.35
C ALA A 39 -19.70 -1.32 -19.57
N ASN A 40 -20.83 -2.01 -19.77
CA ASN A 40 -21.05 -2.96 -20.87
C ASN A 40 -20.02 -4.10 -20.95
N GLY A 41 -19.42 -4.50 -19.82
CA GLY A 41 -18.38 -5.53 -19.78
C GLY A 41 -17.01 -5.06 -20.28
N GLY A 42 -16.81 -3.75 -20.42
CA GLY A 42 -15.52 -3.16 -20.76
C GLY A 42 -14.48 -3.30 -19.64
N SER A 43 -13.26 -2.83 -19.90
CA SER A 43 -12.20 -2.84 -18.88
C SER A 43 -12.41 -1.77 -17.81
N GLY A 44 -12.28 -2.14 -16.54
CA GLY A 44 -12.17 -1.16 -15.46
C GLY A 44 -10.76 -0.60 -15.26
N GLY A 45 -9.77 -1.11 -16.01
CA GLY A 45 -8.36 -0.69 -15.91
C GLY A 45 -7.37 -1.84 -16.01
N ASN A 46 -7.83 -3.09 -15.90
CA ASN A 46 -6.99 -4.29 -15.82
C ASN A 46 -5.97 -4.27 -14.66
N ALA A 47 -6.32 -3.64 -13.53
CA ALA A 47 -5.46 -3.64 -12.35
C ALA A 47 -5.48 -4.99 -11.62
N PHE A 48 -4.41 -5.29 -10.89
CA PHE A 48 -4.28 -6.52 -10.09
C PHE A 48 -4.04 -6.17 -8.61
N PRO A 49 -4.89 -6.59 -7.66
CA PRO A 49 -4.78 -6.22 -6.25
C PRO A 49 -3.80 -7.13 -5.50
N GLY A 50 -2.62 -7.37 -6.08
CA GLY A 50 -1.58 -8.20 -5.49
C GLY A 50 -0.53 -7.39 -4.72
N ALA A 51 0.23 -8.09 -3.90
CA ALA A 51 1.39 -7.55 -3.20
C ALA A 51 2.63 -7.59 -4.10
N ALA A 52 3.38 -6.50 -4.10
CA ALA A 52 4.72 -6.39 -4.69
C ALA A 52 5.48 -5.24 -4.02
N VAL A 53 6.81 -5.30 -4.07
CA VAL A 53 7.64 -4.10 -3.87
C VAL A 53 7.81 -3.36 -5.22
N PRO A 54 8.07 -2.05 -5.23
CA PRO A 54 8.25 -1.30 -6.47
C PRO A 54 9.30 -1.94 -7.38
N HIS A 55 8.95 -2.14 -8.65
CA HIS A 55 9.81 -2.77 -9.67
C HIS A 55 10.24 -4.22 -9.39
N ALA A 56 9.51 -4.94 -8.53
CA ALA A 56 9.75 -6.36 -8.31
C ALA A 56 9.55 -7.17 -9.61
N MET A 57 10.36 -8.22 -9.78
CA MET A 57 10.12 -9.23 -10.81
C MET A 57 8.90 -10.10 -10.52
N VAL A 58 8.53 -10.24 -9.25
CA VAL A 58 7.43 -11.09 -8.80
C VAL A 58 6.37 -10.24 -8.10
N LYS A 59 5.12 -10.51 -8.46
CA LYS A 59 3.93 -10.07 -7.72
C LYS A 59 3.19 -11.30 -7.23
N VAL A 60 2.57 -11.21 -6.07
CA VAL A 60 1.78 -12.31 -5.47
C VAL A 60 0.36 -11.82 -5.23
N GLY A 61 -0.63 -12.62 -5.58
CA GLY A 61 -2.02 -12.29 -5.34
C GLY A 61 -2.94 -13.46 -5.66
N ILE A 62 -4.23 -13.17 -5.75
CA ILE A 62 -5.29 -14.15 -5.97
C ILE A 62 -5.80 -14.09 -7.41
N ASP A 63 -6.14 -15.26 -7.94
CA ASP A 63 -6.80 -15.39 -9.23
C ASP A 63 -8.24 -15.89 -9.04
N VAL A 64 -9.14 -15.43 -9.89
CA VAL A 64 -10.53 -15.92 -10.00
C VAL A 64 -10.79 -16.50 -11.39
N ASN A 65 -11.85 -17.30 -11.54
CA ASN A 65 -12.16 -17.96 -12.81
C ASN A 65 -13.20 -17.27 -13.70
N THR A 66 -13.82 -16.19 -13.24
CA THR A 66 -14.86 -15.48 -14.00
C THR A 66 -14.28 -14.65 -15.13
N ALA A 67 -14.93 -14.69 -16.30
CA ALA A 67 -14.55 -13.88 -17.46
C ALA A 67 -15.46 -12.64 -17.57
N PRO A 68 -14.96 -11.50 -18.07
CA PRO A 68 -13.57 -11.21 -18.44
C PRO A 68 -12.70 -10.93 -17.21
N ARG A 69 -11.67 -11.74 -16.97
CA ARG A 69 -10.66 -11.48 -15.92
C ARG A 69 -9.49 -10.73 -16.50
N GLN A 70 -9.07 -9.70 -15.80
CA GLN A 70 -8.07 -8.78 -16.26
C GLN A 70 -6.86 -8.90 -15.34
N ALA A 71 -5.69 -9.23 -15.89
CA ALA A 71 -4.51 -9.57 -15.09
C ALA A 71 -4.71 -10.70 -14.05
N GLY A 72 -5.65 -11.63 -14.32
CA GLY A 72 -5.94 -12.80 -13.47
C GLY A 72 -7.05 -12.61 -12.43
N TYR A 73 -7.46 -11.36 -12.17
CA TYR A 73 -8.44 -11.01 -11.14
C TYR A 73 -9.64 -10.19 -11.72
N VAL A 74 -10.80 -10.28 -11.08
CA VAL A 74 -11.90 -9.32 -11.22
C VAL A 74 -12.56 -9.15 -9.85
N ALA A 75 -12.87 -7.91 -9.44
CA ALA A 75 -13.57 -7.65 -8.18
C ALA A 75 -15.06 -7.91 -8.35
N ASP A 76 -15.47 -9.13 -8.02
CA ASP A 76 -16.84 -9.63 -7.94
C ASP A 76 -16.95 -10.73 -6.85
N ASN A 77 -18.06 -11.48 -6.84
CA ASN A 77 -18.28 -12.55 -5.86
C ASN A 77 -17.79 -13.93 -6.34
N SER A 78 -16.74 -13.96 -7.17
CA SER A 78 -16.18 -15.20 -7.70
C SER A 78 -15.37 -15.97 -6.67
N SER A 79 -15.32 -17.30 -6.84
CA SER A 79 -14.41 -18.13 -6.05
C SER A 79 -12.96 -17.90 -6.45
N ILE A 80 -12.09 -17.84 -5.45
CA ILE A 80 -10.63 -17.81 -5.65
C ILE A 80 -10.19 -19.20 -6.12
N THR A 81 -9.47 -19.24 -7.25
CA THR A 81 -9.05 -20.50 -7.84
C THR A 81 -7.58 -20.81 -7.64
N GLY A 82 -6.72 -19.78 -7.55
CA GLY A 82 -5.27 -19.93 -7.65
C GLY A 82 -4.85 -20.45 -9.03
N LYS A 83 -3.78 -19.92 -9.62
CA LYS A 83 -3.12 -20.55 -10.76
C LYS A 83 -1.96 -21.38 -10.22
N TYR A 84 -2.05 -22.71 -10.35
CA TYR A 84 -0.91 -23.61 -10.17
C TYR A 84 0.07 -23.45 -11.32
#